data_AF-A0A3C1RB37-F1
#
_entry.id   AF-A0A3C1RB37-F1
#
_cell.length_a   1.000
_cell.length_b   1.000
_cell.length_c   1.000
_cell.angle_alpha   90.00
_cell.angle_beta   90.00
_cell.angle_gamma   90.00
#
_symmetry.space_group_name_H-M   'P 1'
#
loop_
_entity.id
_entity.type
_entity.pdbx_description
1 polymer ?
#
loop_
_entity_poly.entity_id
_entity_poly.type
_entity_poly.pdbx_seq_one_letter_code
_entity_poly.pdbx_strand_id
1 'polypeptide(L)'
;MQKQILILEIGGEGGSIKLIQIGSLFFFTANEIAMKDYLPGEFNINDLKNTSPAYESFDQSMESLIKKYPVFYLYPLYVHPEYQQRIKEYFIRHMDKQDNLYFFEASEWKSILNLK
;
A
#
# COMPACT_ATOMS: atom_id res chain seq x y z
N MET A 1 19.99 7.77 10.14
CA MET A 1 18.97 7.55 9.09
C MET A 1 17.63 7.27 9.74
N GLN A 2 16.54 7.85 9.24
CA GLN A 2 15.20 7.54 9.77
C GLN A 2 14.80 6.11 9.36
N LYS A 3 14.20 5.37 10.29
CA LYS A 3 13.72 3.99 10.03
C LYS A 3 12.62 4.04 8.96
N GLN A 4 12.72 3.16 7.99
CA GLN A 4 11.69 2.97 6.98
C GLN A 4 10.84 1.76 7.33
N ILE A 5 9.54 1.87 7.14
CA ILE A 5 8.58 0.80 7.42
C ILE A 5 7.75 0.60 6.16
N LEU A 6 7.86 -0.59 5.55
CA LEU A 6 6.91 -1.04 4.54
C LEU A 6 5.59 -1.34 5.25
N ILE A 7 4.51 -0.71 4.83
CA ILE A 7 3.18 -0.84 5.45
C ILE A 7 2.32 -1.83 4.68
N LEU A 8 2.29 -1.67 3.35
CA LEU A 8 1.44 -2.44 2.45
C LEU A 8 2.18 -2.61 1.12
N GLU A 9 2.19 -3.83 0.60
CA GLU A 9 2.65 -4.13 -0.75
C GLU A 9 1.56 -4.86 -1.52
N ILE A 10 1.29 -4.40 -2.74
CA ILE A 10 0.20 -4.89 -3.59
C ILE A 10 0.78 -5.20 -4.97
N GLY A 11 0.64 -6.43 -5.42
CA GLY A 11 1.00 -6.87 -6.77
C GLY A 11 -0.08 -6.54 -7.80
N GLY A 12 0.35 -6.11 -8.98
CA GLY A 12 -0.47 -5.93 -10.17
C GLY A 12 0.30 -6.25 -11.44
N GLU A 13 -0.34 -6.11 -12.60
CA GLU A 13 0.33 -6.36 -13.88
C GLU A 13 1.49 -5.38 -14.06
N GLY A 14 2.71 -5.91 -14.21
CA GLY A 14 3.95 -5.14 -14.34
C GLY A 14 4.74 -4.91 -13.05
N GLY A 15 4.25 -5.36 -11.88
CA GLY A 15 4.99 -5.42 -10.60
C GLY A 15 4.18 -4.96 -9.37
N SER A 16 4.72 -4.11 -8.48
CA SER A 16 4.10 -3.81 -7.17
C SER A 16 3.90 -2.33 -6.86
N ILE A 17 2.86 -2.03 -6.08
CA ILE A 17 2.63 -0.77 -5.40
C ILE A 17 3.00 -0.94 -3.92
N LYS A 18 3.80 -0.01 -3.37
CA LYS A 18 4.24 -0.04 -1.96
C LYS A 18 3.81 1.22 -1.25
N LEU A 19 3.18 1.07 -0.09
CA LEU A 19 2.93 2.15 0.88
C LEU A 19 3.99 2.07 1.98
N ILE A 20 4.68 3.18 2.22
CA ILE A 20 5.87 3.24 3.07
C ILE A 20 5.75 4.41 4.05
N GLN A 21 6.24 4.22 5.27
CA GLN A 21 6.47 5.29 6.24
C GLN A 21 7.96 5.56 6.40
N ILE A 22 8.33 6.84 6.43
CA ILE A 22 9.66 7.30 6.85
C ILE A 22 9.48 8.41 7.90
N GLY A 23 9.91 8.13 9.13
CA GLY A 23 9.66 9.05 10.25
C GLY A 23 8.16 9.25 10.47
N SER A 24 7.69 10.49 10.37
CA SER A 24 6.27 10.84 10.48
C SER A 24 5.53 10.91 9.13
N LEU A 25 6.22 10.70 8.02
CA LEU A 25 5.67 10.87 6.68
C LEU A 25 5.32 9.53 6.03
N PHE A 26 4.28 9.55 5.21
CA PHE A 26 3.77 8.41 4.45
C PHE A 26 3.80 8.73 2.95
N PHE A 27 4.09 7.74 2.10
CA PHE A 27 4.06 7.91 0.64
C PHE A 27 3.91 6.54 -0.03
N PHE A 28 3.59 6.53 -1.32
CA PHE A 28 3.49 5.29 -2.09
C PHE A 28 4.23 5.36 -3.43
N THR A 29 4.72 4.22 -3.89
CA THR A 29 5.45 4.07 -5.15
C THR A 29 4.87 2.93 -5.98
N ALA A 30 4.92 3.04 -7.32
CA ALA A 30 4.50 2.02 -8.26
C ALA A 30 5.60 1.80 -9.32
N ASN A 31 5.95 0.53 -9.57
CA ASN A 31 6.81 -0.06 -10.62
C ASN A 31 8.01 0.65 -11.23
N GLU A 32 7.94 1.90 -11.70
CA GLU A 32 9.05 2.47 -12.48
C GLU A 32 10.27 2.87 -11.63
N ILE A 33 10.13 2.85 -10.30
CA ILE A 33 11.21 3.17 -9.35
C ILE A 33 11.69 1.91 -8.60
N ALA A 34 10.90 0.83 -8.61
CA ALA A 34 11.28 -0.42 -7.96
C ALA A 34 12.52 -1.06 -8.61
N MET A 35 12.83 -0.69 -9.87
CA MET A 35 14.05 -1.14 -10.56
C MET A 35 15.35 -0.51 -10.03
N LYS A 36 15.30 0.50 -9.14
CA LYS A 36 16.52 1.10 -8.56
C LYS A 36 17.00 0.50 -7.24
N ASP A 37 16.19 -0.29 -6.51
CA ASP A 37 16.52 -0.60 -5.11
C ASP A 37 16.57 -2.09 -4.75
N TYR A 38 17.44 -2.83 -5.45
CA TYR A 38 18.12 -4.01 -4.89
C TYR A 38 19.48 -3.66 -4.26
N LEU A 39 19.77 -2.37 -4.00
CA LEU A 39 20.99 -1.98 -3.27
C LEU A 39 20.68 -1.73 -1.79
N PRO A 40 21.21 -2.55 -0.87
CA PRO A 40 21.10 -2.30 0.56
C PRO A 40 22.01 -1.13 0.89
N GLY A 41 21.45 0.04 1.20
CA GLY A 41 22.30 1.13 1.70
C GLY A 41 21.62 2.48 1.85
N GLU A 42 21.12 3.10 0.79
CA GLU A 42 20.85 4.55 0.84
C GLU A 42 19.68 4.94 -0.07
N PHE A 43 18.47 4.84 0.47
CA PHE A 43 17.30 5.51 -0.10
C PHE A 43 17.37 7.01 0.22
N ASN A 44 17.49 7.86 -0.79
CA ASN A 44 17.41 9.30 -0.62
C ASN A 44 15.94 9.77 -0.69
N ILE A 45 15.43 10.36 0.39
CA ILE A 45 14.07 10.96 0.46
C ILE A 45 13.85 11.97 -0.68
N ASN A 46 14.90 12.62 -1.18
CA ASN A 46 14.77 13.58 -2.28
C ASN A 46 14.45 12.91 -3.62
N ASP A 47 14.78 11.63 -3.82
CA ASP A 47 14.42 10.88 -5.02
C ASP A 47 12.93 10.47 -5.02
N LEU A 48 12.35 10.32 -3.82
CA LEU A 48 10.94 9.95 -3.61
C LEU A 48 9.97 11.14 -3.76
N LYS A 49 10.43 12.37 -3.50
CA LYS A 49 9.60 13.59 -3.64
C LYS A 49 9.07 13.80 -5.07
N ASN A 50 9.69 13.17 -6.06
CA ASN A 50 9.32 13.33 -7.46
C ASN A 50 8.21 12.40 -7.93
N THR A 51 7.72 11.46 -7.10
CA THR A 51 6.88 10.36 -7.62
C THR A 51 5.55 10.14 -6.89
N SER A 52 5.43 10.54 -5.63
CA SER A 52 4.13 10.77 -4.99
C SER A 52 4.22 11.90 -3.96
N PRO A 53 3.10 12.57 -3.65
CA PRO A 53 3.03 13.44 -2.48
C PRO A 53 3.43 12.65 -1.23
N ALA A 54 4.10 13.32 -0.30
CA ALA A 54 4.25 12.86 1.07
C ALA A 54 3.04 13.32 1.88
N TYR A 55 2.53 12.45 2.73
CA TYR A 55 1.37 12.67 3.59
C TYR A 55 1.79 12.66 5.06
N GLU A 56 1.11 13.43 5.90
CA GLU A 56 1.41 13.53 7.33
C GLU A 56 0.70 12.44 8.15
N SER A 57 -0.20 11.67 7.52
CA SER A 57 -0.89 10.57 8.17
C SER A 57 -1.08 9.36 7.24
N PHE A 58 -1.17 8.19 7.87
CA PHE A 58 -1.52 6.95 7.18
C PHE A 58 -2.86 7.09 6.45
N ASP A 59 -3.90 7.65 7.08
CA ASP A 59 -5.24 7.71 6.49
C ASP A 59 -5.25 8.55 5.22
N GLN A 60 -4.56 9.70 5.21
CA GLN A 60 -4.41 10.53 4.02
C GLN A 60 -3.72 9.77 2.88
N SER A 61 -2.64 9.05 3.20
CA SER A 61 -1.91 8.26 2.20
C SER A 61 -2.74 7.09 1.66
N MET A 62 -3.50 6.40 2.51
CA MET A 62 -4.31 5.25 2.14
C MET A 62 -5.52 5.67 1.30
N GLU A 63 -6.20 6.76 1.68
CA GLU A 63 -7.29 7.33 0.89
C GLU A 63 -6.82 7.78 -0.49
N SER A 64 -5.68 8.47 -0.56
CA SER A 64 -5.11 8.87 -1.83
C SER A 64 -4.67 7.66 -2.67
N LEU A 65 -4.16 6.60 -2.03
CA LEU A 65 -3.76 5.37 -2.70
C LEU A 65 -4.97 4.67 -3.31
N ILE A 66 -6.05 4.46 -2.55
CA ILE A 66 -7.30 3.83 -3.03
C ILE A 66 -7.98 4.67 -4.11
N LYS A 67 -7.88 6.00 -4.04
CA LYS A 67 -8.42 6.89 -5.07
C LYS A 67 -7.63 6.78 -6.39
N LYS A 68 -6.32 6.53 -6.31
CA LYS A 68 -5.43 6.50 -7.47
C LYS A 68 -5.36 5.11 -8.12
N TYR A 69 -5.44 4.05 -7.33
CA TYR A 69 -5.30 2.67 -7.80
C TYR A 69 -6.44 1.80 -7.28
N PRO A 70 -6.84 0.76 -8.02
CA PRO A 70 -7.87 -0.19 -7.59
C PRO A 70 -7.29 -1.17 -6.55
N VAL A 71 -6.77 -0.65 -5.43
CA VAL A 71 -6.00 -1.37 -4.38
C VAL A 71 -6.58 -2.73 -4.04
N PHE A 72 -7.88 -2.79 -3.75
CA PHE A 72 -8.51 -4.02 -3.26
C PHE A 72 -8.89 -5.00 -4.37
N TYR A 73 -8.76 -4.60 -5.63
CA TYR A 73 -8.89 -5.50 -6.80
C TYR A 73 -7.56 -6.11 -7.22
N LEU A 74 -6.47 -5.75 -6.54
CA LEU A 74 -5.12 -6.23 -6.81
C LEU A 74 -4.69 -7.21 -5.72
N TYR A 75 -3.56 -7.88 -5.94
CA TYR A 75 -3.04 -8.96 -5.09
C TYR A 75 -2.31 -8.39 -3.87
N PRO A 76 -2.79 -8.57 -2.64
CA PRO A 76 -2.02 -8.15 -1.48
C PRO A 76 -0.83 -9.11 -1.27
N LEU A 77 0.38 -8.57 -1.23
CA LEU A 77 1.61 -9.34 -1.03
C LEU A 77 2.11 -9.26 0.41
N TYR A 78 1.94 -8.10 1.05
CA TYR A 78 2.39 -7.88 2.41
C TYR A 78 1.53 -6.82 3.12
N VAL A 79 1.24 -7.06 4.39
CA VAL A 79 0.61 -6.08 5.30
C VAL A 79 1.39 -6.05 6.61
N HIS A 80 1.84 -4.88 7.02
CA HIS A 80 2.54 -4.70 8.29
C HIS A 80 1.58 -4.94 9.47
N PRO A 81 1.96 -5.75 10.48
CA PRO A 81 1.06 -6.13 11.58
C PRO A 81 0.41 -4.94 12.30
N GLU A 82 1.17 -3.88 12.57
CA GLU A 82 0.65 -2.67 13.25
C GLU A 82 -0.44 -1.93 12.45
N TYR A 83 -0.48 -2.10 11.13
CA TYR A 83 -1.44 -1.44 10.25
C TYR A 83 -2.58 -2.36 9.79
N GLN A 84 -2.50 -3.65 10.11
CA GLN A 84 -3.42 -4.67 9.60
C GLN A 84 -4.88 -4.35 9.92
N GLN A 85 -5.18 -3.98 11.17
CA GLN A 85 -6.54 -3.64 11.59
C GLN A 85 -7.10 -2.42 10.84
N ARG A 86 -6.27 -1.39 10.62
CA ARG A 86 -6.68 -0.19 9.89
C ARG A 86 -6.94 -0.50 8.41
N ILE A 87 -6.04 -1.25 7.77
CA ILE A 87 -6.21 -1.66 6.36
C ILE A 87 -7.47 -2.51 6.19
N LYS A 88 -7.76 -3.40 7.15
CA LYS A 88 -9.00 -4.17 7.20
C LYS A 88 -10.25 -3.30 7.23
N GLU A 89 -10.25 -2.21 7.99
CA GLU A 89 -11.38 -1.26 8.02
C GLU A 89 -11.58 -0.55 6.67
N TYR A 90 -10.50 -0.25 5.95
CA TYR A 90 -10.61 0.27 4.57
C TYR A 90 -11.16 -0.79 3.61
N PHE A 91 -10.70 -2.04 3.71
CA PHE A 91 -11.19 -3.13 2.87
C PHE A 91 -12.67 -3.42 3.08
N ILE A 92 -13.14 -3.55 4.33
CA ILE A 92 -14.56 -3.78 4.65
C ILE A 92 -15.43 -2.64 4.11
N ARG A 93 -15.04 -1.37 4.39
CA ARG A 93 -15.77 -0.21 3.86
C ARG A 93 -15.78 -0.14 2.33
N HIS A 94 -14.78 -0.71 1.68
CA HIS A 94 -14.73 -0.78 0.22
C HIS A 94 -15.67 -1.87 -0.31
N MET A 95 -15.72 -3.05 0.33
CA MET A 95 -16.65 -4.13 -0.02
C MET A 95 -18.11 -3.70 0.18
N ASP A 96 -18.44 -3.05 1.30
CA ASP A 96 -19.82 -2.63 1.61
C ASP A 96 -20.40 -1.64 0.58
N LYS A 97 -19.53 -0.94 -0.16
CA LYS A 97 -19.92 0.02 -1.21
C LYS A 97 -20.10 -0.60 -2.59
N GLN A 98 -19.64 -1.83 -2.79
CA GLN A 98 -19.67 -2.53 -4.08
C GLN A 98 -20.76 -3.61 -3.99
N ASP A 99 -21.83 -3.50 -4.77
CA ASP A 99 -22.90 -4.50 -4.86
C ASP A 99 -22.33 -5.83 -5.39
N ASN A 100 -21.77 -6.67 -4.50
CA ASN A 100 -21.54 -8.12 -4.54
C ASN A 100 -21.13 -8.82 -5.86
N LEU A 101 -20.63 -8.12 -6.87
CA LEU A 101 -20.22 -8.71 -8.13
C LEU A 101 -18.71 -8.99 -8.14
N TYR A 102 -18.37 -10.25 -7.87
CA TYR A 102 -17.09 -10.90 -8.21
C TYR A 102 -15.83 -10.04 -7.99
N PHE A 103 -15.47 -9.87 -6.71
CA PHE A 103 -14.15 -9.35 -6.33
C PHE A 103 -13.08 -10.41 -6.62
N PHE A 104 -12.29 -10.19 -7.68
CA PHE A 104 -11.35 -11.19 -8.21
C PHE A 104 -10.28 -11.63 -7.18
N GLU A 105 -10.06 -10.89 -6.09
CA GLU A 105 -9.00 -11.17 -5.10
C GLU A 105 -9.47 -11.01 -3.64
N ALA A 106 -10.78 -11.10 -3.38
CA ALA A 106 -11.30 -10.95 -2.02
C ALA A 106 -10.81 -12.05 -1.08
N SER A 107 -10.51 -13.26 -1.57
CA SER A 107 -9.98 -14.37 -0.77
C SER A 107 -8.59 -14.07 -0.20
N GLU A 108 -7.73 -13.47 -1.00
CA GLU A 108 -6.34 -13.14 -0.73
C GLU A 108 -6.28 -12.01 0.30
N TRP A 109 -7.09 -10.98 0.08
CA TRP A 109 -7.31 -9.91 1.05
C TRP A 109 -7.88 -10.43 2.37
N LYS A 110 -8.86 -11.34 2.33
CA LYS A 110 -9.37 -11.96 3.56
C LYS A 110 -8.30 -12.75 4.29
N SER A 111 -7.49 -13.53 3.57
CA SER A 111 -6.41 -14.32 4.14
C SER A 111 -5.37 -13.45 4.84
N ILE A 112 -4.80 -12.47 4.13
CA ILE A 112 -3.73 -11.62 4.68
C ILE A 112 -4.22 -10.67 5.79
N LEU A 113 -5.51 -10.34 5.81
CA LEU A 113 -6.13 -9.51 6.85
C LEU A 113 -6.74 -10.35 7.99
N ASN A 114 -6.56 -11.67 8.00
CA ASN A 114 -7.13 -12.58 8.98
C ASN A 114 -8.66 -12.40 9.15
N LEU A 115 -9.37 -12.23 8.04
CA LEU A 115 -10.83 -12.20 7.97
C LEU A 115 -11.36 -13.63 7.82
N LYS A 116 -12.27 -14.02 8.71
CA LYS A 116 -12.97 -15.31 8.67
C LYS A 116 -14.13 -15.27 7.68
#